data_AF-A0A3D0LE09-F1
#
_entry.id   AF-A0A3D0LE09-F1
#
_cell.length_a   1.000
_cell.length_b   1.000
_cell.length_c   1.000
_cell.angle_alpha   90.00
_cell.angle_beta   90.00
_cell.angle_gamma   90.00
#
_symmetry.space_group_name_H-M   'P 1'
#
loop_
_entity.id
_entity.type
_entity.pdbx_description
1 polymer ?
#
loop_
_entity_poly.entity_id
_entity_poly.type
_entity_poly.pdbx_seq_one_letter_code
_entity_poly.pdbx_strand_id
1 'polypeptide(L)'
;MYMIEHVYSDIERGKKLNKQIRKIYKYKPAINLFLVTFPIADKGILEIYNYNVLLQPYYRQHEEEIIIVGISSKKDEAEELIRSIVEETVRETGGLNVKEYIDSKYSVIKLPPKRKSARKRIRDITDISMKDAQ
;
A
#
# COMPACT_ATOMS: atom_id res chain seq x y z
N MET A 1 4.62 4.28 3.52
CA MET A 1 4.11 3.08 2.83
C MET A 1 5.27 2.35 2.20
N TYR A 2 5.14 1.03 2.11
CA TYR A 2 6.09 0.13 1.49
C TYR A 2 5.39 -0.77 0.46
N MET A 3 6.12 -1.32 -0.49
CA MET A 3 5.60 -2.25 -1.50
C MET A 3 6.68 -3.26 -1.89
N ILE A 4 6.30 -4.52 -2.05
CA ILE A 4 7.23 -5.53 -2.55
C ILE A 4 7.63 -5.24 -4.01
N GLU A 5 8.87 -5.54 -4.39
CA GLU A 5 9.38 -5.26 -5.75
C GLU A 5 8.52 -5.92 -6.84
N HIS A 6 8.09 -7.15 -6.61
CA HIS A 6 7.31 -7.96 -7.55
C HIS A 6 5.85 -8.08 -7.12
N VAL A 7 5.18 -6.93 -6.97
CA VAL A 7 3.78 -6.86 -6.51
C VAL A 7 2.87 -7.81 -7.30
N TYR A 8 2.05 -8.57 -6.57
CA TYR A 8 1.02 -9.44 -7.13
C TYR A 8 -0.10 -8.59 -7.76
N SER A 9 -0.68 -9.03 -8.88
CA SER A 9 -1.64 -8.21 -9.61
C SER A 9 -2.45 -9.01 -10.65
N ASP A 10 -3.77 -8.84 -10.66
CA ASP A 10 -4.67 -9.23 -11.78
C ASP A 10 -4.56 -8.25 -12.96
N ILE A 11 -4.07 -7.04 -12.69
CA ILE A 11 -3.87 -6.02 -13.72
C ILE A 11 -2.65 -6.42 -14.56
N GLU A 12 -2.86 -6.47 -15.87
CA GLU A 12 -1.82 -6.69 -16.88
C GLU A 12 -0.58 -5.80 -16.63
N ARG A 13 0.59 -6.46 -16.52
CA ARG A 13 1.88 -5.78 -16.33
C ARG A 13 2.17 -4.86 -17.52
N GLY A 14 2.89 -3.77 -17.24
CA GLY A 14 3.21 -2.74 -18.24
C GLY A 14 2.40 -1.47 -18.02
N LYS A 15 1.86 -0.86 -19.08
CA LYS A 15 1.29 0.50 -19.02
C LYS A 15 0.15 0.64 -18.00
N LYS A 16 -0.74 -0.36 -17.90
CA LYS A 16 -1.92 -0.34 -17.01
C LYS A 16 -1.51 -0.41 -15.54
N LEU A 17 -0.77 -1.44 -15.15
CA LEU A 17 -0.27 -1.58 -13.77
C LEU A 17 0.63 -0.39 -13.37
N ASN A 18 1.55 0.02 -14.24
CA ASN A 18 2.42 1.17 -13.97
C ASN A 18 1.64 2.48 -13.78
N LYS A 19 0.48 2.64 -14.41
CA LYS A 19 -0.39 3.80 -14.18
C LYS A 19 -0.98 3.78 -12.76
N GLN A 20 -1.37 2.61 -12.24
CA GLN A 20 -1.90 2.49 -10.88
C GLN A 20 -0.79 2.68 -9.84
N ILE A 21 0.35 2.02 -10.00
CA ILE A 21 1.53 2.20 -9.12
C ILE A 21 1.91 3.68 -9.03
N ARG A 22 1.95 4.41 -10.16
CA ARG A 22 2.22 5.86 -10.16
C ARG A 22 1.20 6.68 -9.37
N LYS A 23 -0.06 6.26 -9.27
CA LYS A 23 -1.04 6.96 -8.42
C LYS A 23 -0.74 6.74 -6.94
N ILE A 24 -0.39 5.50 -6.56
CA ILE A 24 0.01 5.13 -5.20
C ILE A 24 1.25 5.93 -4.78
N TYR A 25 2.30 5.93 -5.61
CA TYR A 25 3.53 6.72 -5.37
C TYR A 25 3.26 8.23 -5.21
N LYS A 26 2.20 8.75 -5.83
CA LYS A 26 1.84 10.16 -5.77
C LYS A 26 0.73 10.46 -4.75
N TYR A 27 0.26 9.46 -4.00
CA TYR A 27 -0.88 9.57 -3.09
C TYR A 27 -2.12 10.20 -3.75
N LYS A 28 -2.30 9.95 -5.05
CA LYS A 28 -3.43 10.47 -5.83
C LYS A 28 -4.61 9.53 -5.67
N PRO A 29 -5.80 10.01 -5.30
CA PRO A 29 -7.01 9.20 -5.27
C PRO A 29 -7.22 8.42 -6.57
N ALA A 30 -7.77 7.22 -6.45
CA ALA A 30 -7.99 6.33 -7.59
C ALA A 30 -9.34 5.62 -7.44
N ILE A 31 -10.07 5.53 -8.54
CA ILE A 31 -11.28 4.70 -8.65
C ILE A 31 -10.82 3.28 -8.99
N ASN A 32 -11.51 2.28 -8.45
CA ASN A 32 -11.28 0.86 -8.75
C ASN A 32 -9.82 0.48 -8.54
N LEU A 33 -9.30 0.80 -7.35
CA LEU A 33 -7.96 0.42 -6.92
C LEU A 33 -8.05 -0.16 -5.52
N PHE A 34 -7.75 -1.45 -5.43
CA PHE A 34 -7.72 -2.22 -4.20
C PHE A 34 -6.28 -2.69 -3.97
N LEU A 35 -5.88 -2.73 -2.71
CA LEU A 35 -4.55 -3.14 -2.30
C LEU A 35 -4.68 -4.33 -1.36
N VAL A 36 -3.87 -5.34 -1.61
CA VAL A 36 -3.62 -6.42 -0.67
C VAL A 36 -2.38 -6.03 0.13
N THR A 37 -2.50 -6.03 1.45
CA THR A 37 -1.41 -5.65 2.36
C THR A 37 -1.13 -6.76 3.36
N PHE A 38 0.04 -6.72 3.98
CA PHE A 38 0.16 -7.36 5.29
C PHE A 38 -0.84 -6.75 6.28
N PRO A 39 -1.26 -7.50 7.32
CA PRO A 39 -2.19 -7.01 8.30
C PRO A 39 -1.67 -5.74 8.98
N ILE A 40 -2.48 -4.68 8.96
CA ILE A 40 -2.24 -3.44 9.70
C ILE A 40 -2.81 -3.59 11.11
N ALA A 41 -3.92 -4.32 11.29
CA ALA A 41 -4.61 -4.44 12.58
C ALA A 41 -4.14 -5.65 13.44
N ASP A 42 -2.90 -6.11 13.26
CA ASP A 42 -2.28 -7.26 13.96
C ASP A 42 -3.11 -8.56 13.96
N LYS A 43 -4.04 -8.71 12.99
CA LYS A 43 -4.93 -9.86 12.88
C LYS A 43 -5.05 -10.30 11.42
N GLY A 44 -4.83 -11.59 11.17
CA GLY A 44 -5.03 -12.22 9.85
C GLY A 44 -3.73 -12.54 9.11
N ILE A 45 -3.88 -12.95 7.85
CA ILE A 45 -2.78 -13.36 6.97
C ILE A 45 -2.45 -12.23 5.98
N LEU A 46 -3.48 -11.69 5.33
CA LEU A 46 -3.44 -10.55 4.42
C LEU A 46 -4.76 -9.78 4.56
N GLU A 47 -4.73 -8.49 4.25
CA GLU A 47 -5.90 -7.61 4.29
C GLU A 47 -6.15 -6.94 2.94
N ILE A 48 -7.42 -6.66 2.62
CA ILE A 48 -7.83 -5.92 1.41
C ILE A 48 -8.34 -4.55 1.79
N TYR A 49 -7.72 -3.52 1.21
CA TYR A 49 -8.18 -2.14 1.36
C TYR A 49 -8.56 -1.55 0.01
N ASN A 50 -9.68 -0.82 -0.03
CA ASN A 50 -9.82 0.21 -1.05
C ASN A 50 -8.72 1.24 -0.83
N TYR A 51 -7.93 1.53 -1.85
CA TYR A 51 -6.77 2.40 -1.72
C TYR A 51 -7.10 3.79 -1.15
N ASN A 52 -8.28 4.34 -1.44
CA ASN A 52 -8.65 5.67 -0.92
C ASN A 52 -8.86 5.68 0.60
N VAL A 53 -9.13 4.53 1.23
CA VAL A 53 -9.19 4.40 2.70
C VAL A 53 -7.82 4.67 3.31
N LEU A 54 -6.75 4.13 2.71
CA LEU A 54 -5.38 4.35 3.19
C LEU A 54 -4.90 5.80 3.02
N LEU A 55 -5.60 6.61 2.24
CA LEU A 55 -5.32 8.04 2.11
C LEU A 55 -5.89 8.88 3.27
N GLN A 56 -6.73 8.31 4.14
CA GLN A 56 -7.35 9.01 5.26
C GLN A 56 -6.33 9.34 6.37
N PRO A 57 -6.59 10.37 7.21
CA PRO A 57 -5.64 10.83 8.22
C PRO A 57 -5.10 9.73 9.15
N TYR A 58 -5.95 8.82 9.60
CA TYR A 58 -5.58 7.71 10.50
C TYR A 58 -4.46 6.84 9.91
N TYR A 59 -4.66 6.31 8.70
CA TYR A 59 -3.69 5.46 8.01
C TYR A 59 -2.43 6.23 7.57
N ARG A 60 -2.52 7.54 7.38
CA ARG A 60 -1.34 8.37 7.08
C ARG A 60 -0.39 8.49 8.27
N GLN A 61 -0.90 8.43 9.50
CA GLN A 61 -0.04 8.44 10.69
C GLN A 61 0.71 7.12 10.86
N HIS A 62 0.12 6.03 10.36
CA HIS A 62 0.64 4.66 10.42
C HIS A 62 1.16 4.21 9.04
N GLU A 63 1.61 5.16 8.21
CA GLU A 63 1.94 4.84 6.82
C GLU A 63 3.14 3.89 6.70
N GLU A 64 4.00 3.84 7.71
CA GLU A 64 5.19 2.97 7.75
C GLU A 64 4.84 1.51 8.03
N GLU A 65 3.66 1.24 8.60
CA GLU A 65 3.15 -0.12 8.85
C GLU A 65 2.51 -0.75 7.60
N ILE A 66 2.17 0.08 6.61
CA ILE A 66 1.49 -0.39 5.40
C ILE A 66 2.49 -0.97 4.41
N ILE A 67 2.48 -2.29 4.27
CA ILE A 67 3.27 -3.04 3.29
C ILE A 67 2.33 -3.64 2.24
N ILE A 68 2.40 -3.11 1.00
CA ILE A 68 1.60 -3.59 -0.13
C ILE A 68 2.25 -4.82 -0.75
N VAL A 69 1.50 -5.91 -0.83
CA VAL A 69 1.90 -7.15 -1.50
C VAL A 69 1.16 -7.37 -2.82
N GLY A 70 -0.05 -6.82 -2.96
CA GLY A 70 -0.89 -7.00 -4.15
C GLY A 70 -1.66 -5.74 -4.57
N ILE A 71 -1.97 -5.64 -5.85
CA ILE A 71 -2.75 -4.54 -6.45
C ILE A 71 -3.84 -5.14 -7.33
N SER A 72 -5.07 -4.65 -7.13
CA SER A 72 -6.21 -5.05 -7.95
C SER A 72 -7.09 -3.91 -8.41
N SER A 73 -7.81 -4.16 -9.52
CA SER A 73 -8.82 -3.26 -10.05
C SER A 73 -10.21 -3.46 -9.44
N LYS A 74 -10.48 -4.63 -8.83
CA LYS A 74 -11.77 -4.97 -8.23
C LYS A 74 -11.55 -5.63 -6.86
N LYS A 75 -12.59 -5.65 -6.04
CA LYS A 75 -12.51 -6.30 -4.73
C LYS A 75 -12.40 -7.82 -4.87
N ASP A 76 -13.27 -8.43 -5.66
CA ASP A 76 -13.32 -9.89 -5.84
C ASP A 76 -12.01 -10.44 -6.45
N GLU A 77 -11.41 -9.71 -7.38
CA GLU A 77 -10.09 -10.05 -7.94
C GLU A 77 -8.96 -9.93 -6.89
N ALA A 78 -9.08 -9.00 -5.93
CA ALA A 78 -8.15 -8.96 -4.80
C ALA A 78 -8.35 -10.15 -3.84
N GLU A 79 -9.57 -10.68 -3.70
CA GLU A 79 -9.83 -11.89 -2.92
C GLU A 79 -9.18 -13.11 -3.61
N GLU A 80 -9.29 -13.23 -4.94
CA GLU A 80 -8.58 -14.27 -5.72
C GLU A 80 -7.05 -14.11 -5.68
N LEU A 81 -6.53 -12.88 -5.61
CA LEU A 81 -5.09 -12.65 -5.37
C LEU A 81 -4.66 -13.20 -4.01
N ILE A 82 -5.42 -12.98 -2.93
CA ILE A 82 -5.12 -13.56 -1.63
C ILE A 82 -5.09 -15.08 -1.71
N ARG A 83 -6.11 -15.68 -2.33
CA ARG A 83 -6.17 -17.14 -2.52
C ARG A 83 -4.93 -17.65 -3.25
N SER A 84 -4.57 -17.00 -4.36
CA SER A 84 -3.41 -17.39 -5.18
C SER A 84 -2.10 -17.31 -4.39
N ILE A 85 -1.90 -16.26 -3.59
CA ILE A 85 -0.71 -16.09 -2.75
C ILE A 85 -0.64 -17.19 -1.67
N VAL A 86 -1.77 -17.51 -1.03
CA VAL A 86 -1.85 -18.56 -0.01
C VAL A 86 -1.58 -19.94 -0.62
N GLU A 87 -2.17 -20.25 -1.77
CA GLU A 87 -1.94 -21.52 -2.48
C GLU A 87 -0.50 -21.66 -2.97
N GLU A 88 0.12 -20.57 -3.44
CA GLU A 88 1.54 -20.54 -3.78
C GLU A 88 2.41 -20.81 -2.55
N THR A 89 2.11 -20.16 -1.42
CA THR A 89 2.82 -20.37 -0.15
C THR A 89 2.79 -21.82 0.28
N VAL A 90 1.60 -22.44 0.30
CA VAL A 90 1.44 -23.86 0.69
C VAL A 90 2.16 -24.78 -0.27
N ARG A 91 2.07 -24.52 -1.57
CA ARG A 91 2.72 -25.34 -2.60
C ARG A 91 4.25 -25.29 -2.50
N GLU A 92 4.83 -24.12 -2.22
CA GLU A 92 6.28 -23.95 -2.19
C GLU A 92 6.90 -24.30 -0.82
N THR A 93 6.18 -24.07 0.28
CA THR A 93 6.73 -24.22 1.65
C THR A 93 6.16 -25.42 2.42
N GLY A 94 5.03 -25.98 1.99
CA GLY A 94 4.27 -26.97 2.76
C GLY A 94 3.51 -26.39 3.96
N GLY A 95 3.56 -25.08 4.18
CA GLY A 95 2.95 -24.39 5.31
C GLY A 95 2.14 -23.15 4.93
N LEU A 96 1.58 -22.47 5.93
CA LEU A 96 0.70 -21.29 5.76
C LEU A 96 1.37 -19.96 6.18
N ASN A 97 2.68 -19.94 6.41
CA ASN A 97 3.38 -18.72 6.80
C ASN A 97 3.63 -17.80 5.58
N VAL A 98 2.58 -17.12 5.14
CA VAL A 98 2.61 -16.22 3.97
C VAL A 98 3.60 -15.07 4.16
N LYS A 99 3.71 -14.54 5.39
CA LYS A 99 4.62 -13.43 5.67
C LYS A 99 6.07 -13.85 5.47
N GLU A 100 6.49 -14.95 6.09
CA GLU A 100 7.85 -15.48 5.94
C GLU A 100 8.15 -15.86 4.49
N TYR A 101 7.19 -16.48 3.81
CA TYR A 101 7.29 -16.80 2.40
C TYR A 101 7.57 -15.56 1.53
N ILE A 102 6.75 -14.50 1.65
CA ILE A 102 6.92 -13.25 0.88
C ILE A 102 8.23 -12.56 1.26
N ASP A 103 8.55 -12.47 2.55
CA ASP A 103 9.78 -11.82 3.04
C ASP A 103 11.05 -12.54 2.55
N SER A 104 11.00 -13.87 2.38
CA SER A 104 12.13 -14.65 1.83
C SER A 104 12.30 -14.48 0.32
N LYS A 105 11.23 -14.15 -0.42
CA LYS A 105 11.20 -14.15 -1.89
C LYS A 105 11.34 -12.75 -2.49
N TYR A 106 10.90 -11.71 -1.77
CA TYR A 106 10.81 -10.36 -2.31
C TYR A 106 11.36 -9.31 -1.36
N SER A 107 12.19 -8.42 -1.91
CA SER A 107 12.59 -7.19 -1.23
C SER A 107 11.42 -6.21 -1.15
N VAL A 108 11.48 -5.34 -0.13
CA VAL A 108 10.48 -4.30 0.13
C VAL A 108 11.06 -2.92 -0.23
N ILE A 109 10.34 -2.14 -1.04
CA ILE A 109 10.70 -0.77 -1.42
C ILE A 109 9.90 0.23 -0.58
N LYS A 110 10.58 1.23 0.00
CA LYS A 110 9.93 2.39 0.61
C LYS A 110 9.37 3.32 -0.46
N LEU A 111 8.08 3.62 -0.41
CA LEU A 111 7.45 4.60 -1.29
C LEU A 111 7.86 6.01 -0.85
N PRO A 112 7.96 6.98 -1.79
CA PRO A 112 8.23 8.36 -1.43
C PRO A 112 7.16 8.87 -0.44
N PRO A 113 7.50 9.77 0.49
CA PRO A 113 6.53 10.34 1.41
C PRO A 113 5.55 11.26 0.67
N LYS A 114 4.33 11.38 1.19
CA LYS A 114 3.34 12.31 0.62
C LYS A 114 3.85 13.75 0.75
N ARG A 115 4.07 14.41 -0.39
CA ARG A 115 4.40 15.85 -0.41
C ARG A 115 3.25 16.67 0.20
N LYS A 116 3.57 17.52 1.19
CA LYS A 116 2.62 18.53 1.71
C LYS A 116 2.10 19.40 0.56
N SER A 117 0.80 19.69 0.55
CA SER A 117 0.24 20.63 -0.42
C SER A 117 0.83 22.02 -0.21
N ALA A 118 0.95 22.81 -1.28
CA ALA A 118 1.46 24.19 -1.17
C ALA A 118 0.69 24.99 -0.11
N ARG A 119 -0.64 24.88 -0.08
CA ARG A 119 -1.51 25.49 0.94
C ARG A 119 -1.19 25.07 2.36
N LYS A 120 -0.85 23.80 2.60
CA LYS A 120 -0.51 23.31 3.94
C LYS A 120 0.89 23.80 4.36
N ARG A 121 1.86 23.82 3.44
CA ARG A 121 3.20 24.38 3.70
C ARG A 121 3.13 25.85 4.08
N ILE A 122 2.38 26.65 3.32
CA ILE A 122 2.21 28.09 3.61
C ILE A 122 1.60 28.27 5.00
N ARG A 123 0.54 27.52 5.35
CA ARG A 123 -0.05 27.55 6.70
C ARG A 123 0.94 27.19 7.79
N ASP A 124 1.68 26.09 7.62
CA ASP A 124 2.66 25.66 8.62
C ASP A 124 3.74 26.76 8.83
N ILE A 125 4.18 27.44 7.75
CA ILE A 125 5.14 28.56 7.82
C ILE A 125 4.52 29.77 8.54
N THR A 126 3.28 30.14 8.21
CA THR A 126 2.61 31.26 8.88
C THR A 126 2.39 30.98 10.37
N ASP A 127 2.03 29.74 10.73
CA ASP A 127 1.80 29.36 12.12
C ASP A 127 3.11 29.36 12.94
N ILE A 128 4.26 29.03 12.32
CA ILE A 128 5.58 29.16 12.96
C ILE A 128 5.93 30.64 13.17
N SER A 129 5.82 31.46 12.12
CA SER A 129 6.13 32.90 12.21
C SER A 129 5.28 33.65 13.25
N MET A 130 4.04 33.23 13.48
CA MET A 130 3.15 33.83 14.48
C MET A 130 3.48 33.39 15.91
N LYS A 131 4.08 32.21 16.09
CA LYS A 131 4.57 31.74 17.40
C LYS A 131 5.88 32.40 17.80
N ASP A 132 6.76 32.70 16.84
CA ASP A 132 8.03 33.37 17.10
C ASP A 132 7.87 34.88 17.37
N ALA A 133 6.67 35.42 17.14
CA ALA A 133 6.33 36.83 17.37
C ALA A 133 5.63 37.11 18.73
N GLN A 134 5.40 36.08 19.55
CA GLN A 134 4.90 36.17 20.94
C GLN A 134 6.02 35.87 21.93
#